data_AF-A0A2X3CNT0-F1
#
_entry.id   AF-A0A2X3CNT0-F1
#
_cell.length_a   1.000
_cell.length_b   1.000
_cell.length_c   1.000
_cell.angle_alpha   90.00
_cell.angle_beta   90.00
_cell.angle_gamma   90.00
#
_symmetry.space_group_name_H-M   'P 1'
#
loop_
_entity.id
_entity.type
_entity.pdbx_description
1 polymer ?
#
loop_
_entity_poly.entity_id
_entity_poly.type
_entity_poly.pdbx_seq_one_letter_code
_entity_poly.pdbx_strand_id
1 'polypeptide(L)'
;MSAPHIDQYDVFIIQGMGSRRWRVGDKLPMRQFCPHPALLHVDPFPPIIDEDLQPGDILYIPPGFPHDGITHETALNYSVGFRGPNGRDLISSFADYVLENDLGGEHYSDPDLTCREHPAGLKSMNSNVCAP
;
A
#
# COMPACT_ATOMS: atom_id res chain seq x y z
N MET A 1 -19.99 -10.71 -13.14
CA MET A 1 -18.55 -10.74 -13.47
C MET A 1 -17.90 -9.55 -12.79
N SER A 2 -16.75 -9.72 -12.14
CA SER A 2 -15.95 -8.57 -11.70
C SER A 2 -15.03 -8.14 -12.85
N ALA A 3 -14.77 -6.83 -12.94
CA ALA A 3 -13.80 -6.32 -13.90
C ALA A 3 -12.37 -6.57 -13.40
N PRO A 4 -11.39 -6.71 -14.31
CA PRO A 4 -9.96 -6.69 -13.99
C PRO A 4 -9.58 -5.53 -13.08
N HIS A 5 -9.01 -5.83 -11.92
CA HIS A 5 -8.53 -4.83 -10.96
C HIS A 5 -7.29 -5.33 -10.21
N ILE A 6 -6.65 -4.41 -9.47
CA ILE A 6 -5.50 -4.70 -8.61
C ILE A 6 -5.81 -4.17 -7.22
N ASP A 7 -5.64 -5.03 -6.21
CA ASP A 7 -5.67 -4.65 -4.81
C ASP A 7 -4.26 -4.31 -4.30
N GLN A 8 -4.18 -3.36 -3.36
CA GLN A 8 -2.95 -2.98 -2.65
C GLN A 8 -2.80 -3.70 -1.30
N TYR A 9 -3.52 -4.81 -1.13
CA TYR A 9 -3.54 -5.61 0.09
C TYR A 9 -3.67 -7.08 -0.28
N ASP A 10 -3.28 -7.94 0.66
CA ASP A 10 -3.45 -9.38 0.55
C ASP A 10 -4.92 -9.77 0.66
N VAL A 11 -5.36 -10.73 -0.12
CA VAL A 11 -6.74 -11.26 -0.04
C VAL A 11 -6.77 -12.78 -0.20
N PHE A 12 -7.57 -13.42 0.65
CA PHE A 12 -8.03 -14.79 0.46
C PHE A 12 -9.45 -14.76 -0.08
N ILE A 13 -9.66 -15.40 -1.22
CA ILE A 13 -10.97 -15.59 -1.84
C ILE A 13 -11.39 -17.01 -1.56
N ILE A 14 -12.41 -17.16 -0.71
CA ILE A 14 -12.97 -18.46 -0.34
C ILE A 14 -14.24 -18.65 -1.16
N GLN A 15 -14.27 -19.67 -2.00
CA GLN A 15 -15.44 -20.00 -2.79
C GLN A 15 -16.50 -20.64 -1.90
N GLY A 16 -17.66 -20.00 -1.82
CA GLY A 16 -18.83 -20.46 -1.07
C GLY A 16 -19.75 -21.27 -1.97
N MET A 17 -20.99 -20.84 -2.13
CA MET A 17 -21.97 -21.51 -3.00
C MET A 17 -21.63 -21.34 -4.49
N GLY A 18 -21.92 -22.37 -5.30
CA GLY A 18 -21.74 -22.34 -6.77
C GLY A 18 -20.27 -22.36 -7.19
N SER A 19 -20.03 -22.15 -8.50
CA SER A 19 -18.69 -22.08 -9.08
C SER A 19 -18.36 -20.68 -9.64
N ARG A 20 -17.09 -20.27 -9.53
CA ARG A 20 -16.57 -19.05 -10.17
C ARG A 20 -15.18 -19.32 -10.76
N ARG A 21 -15.02 -18.96 -12.02
CA ARG A 21 -13.72 -18.94 -12.69
C ARG A 21 -12.94 -17.70 -12.26
N TRP A 22 -11.80 -17.92 -11.64
CA TRP A 22 -10.89 -16.86 -11.21
C TRP A 22 -9.67 -16.83 -12.11
N ARG A 23 -9.31 -15.61 -12.52
CA ARG A 23 -8.08 -15.35 -13.25
C ARG A 23 -7.20 -14.42 -12.46
N VAL A 24 -5.92 -14.76 -12.39
CA VAL A 24 -4.88 -13.92 -11.78
C VAL A 24 -3.74 -13.80 -12.78
N GLY A 25 -3.33 -12.57 -13.10
CA GLY A 25 -2.18 -12.28 -13.95
C GLY A 25 -0.92 -12.02 -13.14
N ASP A 26 0.21 -11.85 -13.82
CA ASP A 26 1.49 -11.56 -13.19
C ASP A 26 1.57 -10.10 -12.70
N LYS A 27 2.43 -9.86 -11.70
CA LYS A 27 2.67 -8.53 -11.11
C LYS A 27 3.55 -7.69 -12.02
N LEU A 28 2.95 -7.15 -13.07
CA LEU A 28 3.60 -6.24 -14.01
C LEU A 28 3.09 -4.81 -13.84
N PRO A 29 3.88 -3.78 -14.22
CA PRO A 29 3.38 -2.42 -14.31
C PRO A 29 2.19 -2.37 -15.30
N MET A 30 1.01 -2.05 -14.78
CA MET A 30 -0.22 -1.94 -15.57
C MET A 30 -0.78 -0.54 -15.48
N ARG A 31 -1.33 -0.06 -16.59
CA ARG A 31 -2.10 1.17 -16.61
C ARG A 31 -3.40 0.91 -15.84
N GLN A 32 -3.57 1.59 -14.72
CA GLN A 32 -4.84 1.65 -14.02
C GLN A 32 -5.67 2.79 -14.61
N PHE A 33 -6.97 2.55 -14.82
CA PHE A 33 -7.91 3.56 -15.26
C PHE A 33 -9.19 3.48 -14.44
N CYS A 34 -9.84 4.63 -14.26
CA CYS A 34 -11.11 4.72 -13.53
C CYS A 34 -12.25 4.85 -14.54
N PRO A 35 -12.93 3.76 -14.92
CA PRO A 35 -14.22 3.88 -15.61
C PRO A 35 -15.32 4.36 -14.65
N HIS A 36 -15.10 4.24 -13.33
CA HIS A 36 -15.94 4.79 -12.28
C HIS A 36 -15.07 5.31 -11.12
N PRO A 37 -15.42 6.43 -10.45
CA PRO A 37 -14.59 7.02 -9.38
C PRO A 37 -14.25 6.11 -8.20
N ALA A 38 -14.99 5.01 -8.02
CA ALA A 38 -14.86 4.08 -6.91
C ALA A 38 -14.10 2.78 -7.28
N LEU A 39 -13.73 2.58 -8.55
CA LEU A 39 -13.17 1.33 -9.04
C LEU A 39 -12.00 1.61 -10.00
N LEU A 40 -10.80 1.25 -9.57
CA LEU A 40 -9.61 1.23 -10.41
C LEU A 40 -9.60 -0.09 -11.19
N HIS A 41 -9.82 0.00 -12.50
CA HIS A 41 -9.71 -1.14 -13.39
C HIS A 41 -8.33 -1.17 -14.04
N VAL A 42 -7.94 -2.34 -14.54
CA VAL A 42 -6.75 -2.52 -15.37
C VAL A 42 -7.14 -3.05 -16.74
N ASP A 43 -6.23 -2.89 -17.70
CA ASP A 43 -6.36 -3.52 -19.01
C ASP A 43 -6.41 -5.05 -18.88
N PRO A 44 -6.96 -5.78 -19.87
CA PRO A 44 -6.92 -7.24 -19.89
C PRO A 44 -5.49 -7.76 -19.75
N PHE A 45 -5.33 -8.85 -19.00
CA PHE A 45 -4.03 -9.47 -18.72
C PHE A 45 -4.03 -10.96 -19.10
N PRO A 46 -2.86 -11.53 -19.47
CA PRO A 46 -2.72 -12.97 -19.58
C PRO A 46 -2.69 -13.60 -18.18
N PRO A 47 -3.57 -14.58 -17.88
CA PRO A 47 -3.59 -15.22 -16.57
C PRO A 47 -2.40 -16.17 -16.38
N ILE A 48 -1.81 -16.13 -15.19
CA ILE A 48 -0.92 -17.16 -14.63
C ILE A 48 -1.70 -18.20 -13.81
N ILE A 49 -2.90 -17.85 -13.35
CA ILE A 49 -3.90 -18.75 -12.75
C ILE A 49 -5.21 -18.52 -13.50
N ASP A 50 -5.86 -19.58 -13.95
CA ASP A 50 -7.16 -19.52 -14.65
C ASP A 50 -7.98 -20.78 -14.32
N GLU A 51 -8.67 -20.74 -13.17
CA GLU A 51 -9.26 -21.93 -12.54
C GLU A 51 -10.71 -21.72 -12.12
N ASP A 52 -11.53 -22.77 -12.25
CA ASP A 52 -12.92 -22.81 -11.79
C ASP A 52 -13.00 -23.30 -10.34
N LEU A 53 -13.08 -22.37 -9.39
CA LEU A 53 -13.14 -22.70 -7.97
C LEU A 53 -14.49 -23.31 -7.60
N GLN A 54 -14.44 -24.38 -6.79
CA GLN A 54 -15.58 -25.07 -6.22
C GLN A 54 -15.80 -24.68 -4.74
N PRO A 55 -16.99 -24.95 -4.17
CA PRO A 55 -17.27 -24.70 -2.76
C PRO A 55 -16.20 -25.32 -1.83
N GLY A 56 -15.54 -24.47 -1.04
CA GLY A 56 -14.46 -24.85 -0.12
C GLY A 56 -13.04 -24.53 -0.63
N ASP A 57 -12.88 -24.25 -1.92
CA ASP A 57 -11.59 -23.83 -2.48
C ASP A 57 -11.22 -22.43 -2.02
N ILE A 58 -9.91 -22.19 -1.91
CA ILE A 58 -9.34 -20.92 -1.46
C ILE A 58 -8.27 -20.47 -2.45
N LEU A 59 -8.41 -19.25 -2.97
CA LEU A 59 -7.40 -18.56 -3.77
C LEU A 59 -6.80 -17.42 -2.95
N TYR A 60 -5.49 -17.46 -2.76
CA TYR A 60 -4.74 -16.36 -2.16
C TYR A 60 -4.12 -15.49 -3.27
N ILE A 61 -4.29 -14.17 -3.15
CA ILE A 61 -3.77 -13.18 -4.09
C ILE A 61 -2.97 -12.12 -3.30
N PRO A 62 -1.64 -12.01 -3.54
CA PRO A 62 -0.83 -10.96 -2.94
C PRO A 62 -1.10 -9.56 -3.53
N PRO A 63 -0.67 -8.47 -2.86
CA PRO A 63 -0.79 -7.11 -3.36
C PRO A 63 -0.12 -6.91 -4.72
N GLY A 64 -0.83 -6.26 -5.64
CA GLY A 64 -0.29 -5.87 -6.95
C GLY A 64 -0.55 -6.88 -8.07
N PHE A 65 -1.16 -8.03 -7.80
CA PHE A 65 -1.51 -9.01 -8.84
C PHE A 65 -2.89 -8.69 -9.43
N PRO A 66 -2.99 -8.48 -10.76
CA PRO A 66 -4.26 -8.19 -11.40
C PRO A 66 -5.14 -9.44 -11.39
N HIS A 67 -6.42 -9.28 -11.08
CA HIS A 67 -7.34 -10.41 -10.99
C HIS A 67 -8.78 -10.06 -11.39
N ASP A 68 -9.51 -11.06 -11.85
CA ASP A 68 -10.95 -10.98 -12.10
C ASP A 68 -11.68 -12.32 -11.90
N GLY A 69 -13.00 -12.23 -11.76
CA GLY A 69 -13.89 -13.34 -11.44
C GLY A 69 -15.07 -13.39 -12.40
N ILE A 70 -15.17 -14.49 -13.14
CA ILE A 70 -16.21 -14.76 -14.12
C ILE A 70 -17.15 -15.82 -13.55
N THR A 71 -18.43 -15.46 -13.47
CA THR A 71 -19.48 -16.34 -12.94
C THR A 71 -20.40 -16.74 -14.09
N HIS A 72 -20.64 -18.04 -14.23
CA HIS A 72 -21.59 -18.61 -15.19
C HIS A 72 -22.96 -18.92 -14.55
N GLU A 73 -22.99 -19.15 -13.24
CA GLU A 73 -24.16 -19.49 -12.44
C GLU A 73 -24.18 -18.74 -11.09
N THR A 74 -25.28 -18.80 -10.34
CA THR A 74 -25.34 -18.13 -9.03
C THR A 74 -24.24 -18.62 -8.10
N ALA A 75 -23.32 -17.73 -7.73
CA ALA A 75 -22.16 -18.04 -6.91
C ALA A 75 -21.91 -16.99 -5.82
N LEU A 76 -21.39 -17.46 -4.67
CA LEU A 76 -21.02 -16.63 -3.51
C LEU A 76 -19.53 -16.80 -3.22
N ASN A 77 -18.83 -15.70 -2.98
CA ASN A 77 -17.42 -15.70 -2.58
C ASN A 77 -17.29 -14.90 -1.27
N TYR A 78 -16.44 -15.35 -0.36
CA TYR A 78 -16.05 -14.62 0.84
C TYR A 78 -14.62 -14.11 0.67
N SER A 79 -14.43 -12.80 0.75
CA SER A 79 -13.11 -12.17 0.65
C SER A 79 -12.60 -11.80 2.05
N VAL A 80 -11.48 -12.37 2.46
CA VAL A 80 -10.78 -12.03 3.69
C VAL A 80 -9.54 -11.22 3.32
N GLY A 81 -9.61 -9.90 3.51
CA GLY A 81 -8.54 -8.97 3.16
C GLY A 81 -7.68 -8.57 4.37
N PHE A 82 -6.36 -8.49 4.17
CA PHE A 82 -5.41 -8.02 5.18
C PHE A 82 -4.80 -6.69 4.74
N ARG A 83 -5.15 -5.61 5.44
CA ARG A 83 -4.60 -4.27 5.17
C ARG A 83 -3.58 -3.90 6.24
N GLY A 84 -2.39 -3.52 5.80
CA GLY A 84 -1.36 -2.90 6.64
C GLY A 84 -1.21 -1.41 6.32
N PRO A 85 -0.94 -0.54 7.30
CA PRO A 85 -0.66 0.86 7.06
C PRO A 85 0.64 1.01 6.25
N ASN A 86 0.66 1.94 5.31
CA ASN A 86 1.88 2.33 4.64
C ASN A 86 2.67 3.35 5.51
N GLY A 87 3.91 3.68 5.12
CA GLY A 87 4.75 4.61 5.89
C GLY A 87 4.15 6.01 6.08
N ARG A 88 3.34 6.50 5.14
CA ARG A 88 2.63 7.78 5.27
C ARG A 88 1.53 7.69 6.31
N ASP A 89 0.78 6.58 6.32
CA ASP A 89 -0.26 6.34 7.31
C ASP A 89 0.35 6.31 8.71
N LEU A 90 1.49 5.63 8.90
CA LEU A 90 2.21 5.58 10.18
C LEU A 90 2.69 6.97 10.62
N ILE A 91 3.30 7.76 9.73
CA ILE A 91 3.77 9.12 10.07
C ILE A 91 2.59 10.03 10.40
N SER A 92 1.50 9.95 9.63
CA SER A 92 0.28 10.73 9.89
C SER A 92 -0.29 10.40 11.26
N SER A 93 -0.53 9.11 11.54
CA SER A 93 -1.07 8.69 12.84
C SER A 93 -0.13 9.04 14.00
N PHE A 94 1.19 9.00 13.79
CA PHE A 94 2.14 9.45 14.80
C PHE A 94 2.10 10.96 15.01
N ALA A 95 1.99 11.76 13.95
CA ALA A 95 1.84 13.21 14.06
C ALA A 95 0.54 13.58 14.78
N ASP A 96 -0.56 12.92 14.45
CA ASP A 96 -1.85 13.09 15.14
C ASP A 96 -1.71 12.76 16.63
N TYR A 97 -1.05 11.66 16.97
CA TYR A 97 -0.75 11.29 18.37
C TYR A 97 0.08 12.36 19.11
N VAL A 98 1.14 12.89 18.48
CA VAL A 98 1.98 13.95 19.06
C VAL A 98 1.16 15.21 19.35
N LEU A 99 0.27 15.60 18.42
CA LEU A 99 -0.60 16.75 18.57
C LEU A 99 -1.64 16.56 19.69
N GLU A 100 -2.30 15.40 19.72
CA GLU A 100 -3.31 15.07 20.73
C GLU A 100 -2.76 15.04 22.16
N ASN A 101 -1.46 14.71 22.30
CA ASN A 101 -0.80 14.58 23.60
C ASN A 101 0.12 15.77 23.94
N ASP A 102 0.07 16.86 23.15
CA ASP A 102 0.88 18.08 23.34
C ASP A 102 2.39 17.79 23.50
N LEU A 103 2.90 16.85 22.68
CA LEU A 103 4.29 16.43 22.69
C LEU A 103 5.12 17.25 21.68
N GLY A 104 6.44 17.33 21.91
CA GLY A 104 7.37 17.96 20.95
C GLY A 104 7.41 19.49 20.97
N GLY A 105 6.99 20.12 22.06
CA GLY A 105 7.02 21.59 22.22
C GLY A 105 8.41 22.21 22.46
N GLU A 106 9.46 21.39 22.66
CA GLU A 106 10.82 21.89 22.85
C GLU A 106 11.37 22.47 21.55
N HIS A 107 11.72 23.75 21.58
CA HIS A 107 12.40 24.38 20.45
C HIS A 107 13.85 23.93 20.38
N TYR A 108 14.32 23.61 19.18
CA TYR A 108 15.74 23.43 18.93
C TYR A 108 16.52 24.66 19.40
N SER A 109 17.58 24.45 20.17
CA SER A 109 18.53 25.50 20.57
C SER A 109 19.97 24.96 20.46
N ASP A 110 20.86 25.80 19.94
CA ASP A 110 22.30 25.53 19.83
C ASP A 110 23.11 26.63 20.53
N PRO A 111 23.10 26.66 21.88
CA PRO A 111 23.81 27.69 22.65
C PRO A 111 25.33 27.69 22.38
N ASP A 112 25.89 26.57 21.93
CA ASP A 112 27.30 26.43 21.57
C ASP A 112 27.61 26.81 20.12
N LEU A 113 26.65 27.41 19.38
CA LEU A 113 26.85 27.86 18.01
C LEU A 113 27.85 29.03 17.98
N THR A 114 29.09 28.72 17.62
CA THR A 114 30.14 29.73 17.45
C THR A 114 29.91 30.55 16.18
N CYS A 115 30.12 31.86 16.28
CA CYS A 115 29.96 32.79 15.16
C CYS A 115 30.90 32.40 14.01
N ARG A 116 30.34 32.14 12.82
CA ARG A 116 31.13 31.79 11.64
C ARG A 116 31.68 33.06 10.99
N GLU A 117 32.98 33.08 10.66
CA GLU A 117 33.58 34.19 9.90
C GLU A 117 32.95 34.39 8.50
N HIS A 118 32.31 33.35 7.95
CA HIS A 118 31.62 33.39 6.66
C HIS A 118 30.20 32.79 6.79
N PRO A 119 29.13 33.62 6.84
CA PRO A 119 27.76 33.15 7.07
C PRO A 119 27.22 32.18 6.01
N ALA A 120 27.73 32.27 4.77
CA ALA A 120 27.30 31.47 3.62
C ALA A 120 28.17 30.22 3.36
N GLY A 121 29.19 29.96 4.17
CA GLY A 121 30.11 28.83 3.95
C GLY A 121 29.61 27.53 4.59
N LEU A 122 29.31 26.51 3.79
CA LEU A 122 29.17 25.12 4.26
C LEU A 122 30.58 24.58 4.58
N LYS A 123 30.97 24.52 5.86
CA LYS A 123 32.18 23.78 6.25
C LYS A 123 31.85 22.28 6.29
N SER A 124 32.69 21.49 5.62
CA SER A 124 32.79 20.04 5.82
C SER A 124 33.05 19.77 7.30
N MET A 125 32.27 18.86 7.90
CA MET A 125 32.39 18.46 9.31
C MET A 125 33.80 17.92 9.58
N ASN A 126 34.66 18.75 10.18
CA ASN A 126 35.83 18.28 10.90
C ASN A 126 35.80 18.91 12.29
N SER A 127 35.68 18.03 13.28
CA SER A 127 35.79 18.30 14.71
C SER A 127 37.03 19.13 15.00
N ASN A 128 36.85 20.29 15.63
CA ASN A 128 37.79 20.79 16.62
C ASN A 128 37.07 21.78 17.52
N VAL A 129 36.88 21.34 18.77
CA VAL A 129 36.41 22.12 19.91
C VAL A 129 37.46 23.16 20.24
N CYS A 130 37.05 24.38 20.58
CA CYS A 130 37.88 25.33 21.29
C CYS A 130 37.06 25.95 22.43
N ALA A 131 37.63 25.93 23.63
CA ALA A 131 37.14 26.56 24.86
C ALA A 131 38.30 27.36 25.47
N PRO A 132 38.06 28.17 26.51
CA PRO A 132 37.15 29.31 26.61
C PRO A 132 37.81 30.64 26.20
#